data_AF-A0A498NQP9-F1
#
_entry.id   AF-A0A498NQP9-F1
#
_cell.length_a   1.000
_cell.length_b   1.000
_cell.length_c   1.000
_cell.angle_alpha   90.00
_cell.angle_beta   90.00
_cell.angle_gamma   90.00
#
_symmetry.space_group_name_H-M   'P 1'
#
loop_
_entity.id
_entity.type
_entity.pdbx_description
1 polymer ?
#
loop_
_entity_poly.entity_id
_entity_poly.type
_entity_poly.pdbx_seq_one_letter_code
_entity_poly.pdbx_strand_id
1 'polypeptide(L)'
;MRICWRDFLWYELIGPKVRICRDAGWDGRSPVCEPVHCPPPPEVKGAEMSDPISDSVPLGYAVSYHCHTGALIGERDIYCTKSGSWSAPPPECKDIACPNPQVHGGSGMRGFRAVYKYGNTVTIACRPGLRLVGESFVTCGSDGKWRPKLPGICEEMTYEKIKETYPDEYSLRDQEKYHYRYP
;
A
#
# COMPACT_ATOMS: atom_id res chain seq x y z
N MET A 1 -40.44 1.42 -24.85
CA MET A 1 -39.74 2.72 -24.75
C MET A 1 -39.28 2.90 -23.30
N ARG A 2 -37.99 2.96 -23.02
CA ARG A 2 -37.49 3.32 -21.67
C ARG A 2 -37.42 4.84 -21.61
N ILE A 3 -38.23 5.46 -20.74
CA ILE A 3 -38.22 6.91 -20.51
C ILE A 3 -37.08 7.20 -19.53
N CYS A 4 -36.21 8.16 -19.82
CA CYS A 4 -35.16 8.60 -18.89
C CYS A 4 -35.81 9.29 -17.69
N TRP A 5 -36.04 8.53 -16.63
CA TRP A 5 -36.30 9.10 -15.33
C TRP A 5 -34.99 9.65 -14.79
N ARG A 6 -35.00 10.92 -14.36
CA ARG A 6 -33.82 11.65 -13.84
C ARG A 6 -33.18 11.01 -12.61
N ASP A 7 -33.83 10.02 -12.00
CA ASP A 7 -33.47 9.51 -10.68
C ASP A 7 -32.51 8.31 -10.71
N PHE A 8 -32.16 7.81 -11.90
CA PHE A 8 -31.26 6.67 -12.06
C PHE A 8 -29.93 7.12 -12.67
N LEU A 9 -28.93 7.32 -11.80
CA LEU A 9 -27.57 7.81 -12.13
C LEU A 9 -26.79 6.96 -13.13
N TRP A 10 -27.32 5.80 -13.55
CA TRP A 10 -26.64 4.79 -14.37
C TRP A 10 -27.04 4.80 -15.85
N TYR A 11 -27.84 5.77 -16.30
CA TYR A 11 -28.22 5.93 -17.72
C TYR A 11 -27.79 7.28 -18.29
N GLU A 12 -27.31 7.26 -19.54
CA GLU A 12 -27.05 8.45 -20.35
C GLU A 12 -28.11 8.59 -21.47
N LEU A 13 -28.59 9.82 -21.68
CA LEU A 13 -29.55 10.12 -22.74
C LEU A 13 -28.82 10.29 -24.08
N ILE A 14 -28.96 9.30 -24.96
CA ILE A 14 -28.43 9.32 -26.31
C ILE A 14 -29.51 9.82 -27.27
N GLY A 15 -29.30 11.01 -27.84
CA GLY A 15 -30.19 11.64 -28.81
C GLY A 15 -30.68 13.04 -28.41
N PRO A 16 -31.75 13.56 -29.04
CA PRO A 16 -32.22 14.92 -28.81
C PRO A 16 -32.81 15.09 -27.41
N LYS A 17 -32.30 16.07 -26.66
CA LYS A 17 -32.78 16.44 -25.31
C LYS A 17 -34.14 17.15 -25.33
N VAL A 18 -34.51 17.72 -26.47
CA VAL A 18 -35.76 18.46 -26.69
C VAL A 18 -36.37 17.98 -27.99
N ARG A 19 -37.70 17.80 -27.98
CA ARG A 19 -38.49 17.48 -29.16
C ARG A 19 -39.64 18.47 -29.27
N ILE A 20 -40.07 18.73 -30.49
CA ILE A 20 -41.14 19.66 -30.78
C ILE A 20 -42.35 18.85 -31.25
N CYS A 21 -43.49 19.05 -30.59
CA CYS A 21 -44.75 18.50 -31.06
C CYS A 21 -45.25 19.35 -32.23
N ARG A 22 -45.44 18.72 -33.39
CA ARG A 22 -46.01 19.34 -34.60
C ARG A 22 -47.32 18.65 -34.97
N ASP A 23 -48.00 19.12 -36.01
CA ASP A 23 -49.31 18.60 -36.44
C ASP A 23 -49.30 17.09 -36.77
N ALA A 24 -48.15 16.56 -37.23
CA ALA A 24 -47.95 15.14 -37.52
C ALA A 24 -47.35 14.33 -36.35
N GLY A 25 -47.23 14.92 -35.16
CA GLY A 25 -46.63 14.31 -33.96
C GLY A 25 -45.25 14.88 -33.60
N TRP A 26 -44.56 14.18 -32.70
CA TRP A 26 -43.22 14.57 -32.23
C TRP A 26 -42.17 14.46 -33.35
N ASP A 27 -41.38 15.51 -33.55
CA ASP A 27 -40.32 15.50 -34.55
C ASP A 27 -39.13 14.58 -34.19
N GLY A 28 -38.42 14.12 -35.21
CA GLY A 28 -37.20 13.33 -35.08
C GLY A 28 -37.38 11.94 -34.44
N ARG A 29 -36.26 11.28 -34.15
CA ARG A 29 -36.24 10.00 -33.41
C ARG A 29 -36.34 10.27 -31.90
N SER A 30 -37.03 9.38 -31.19
CA SER A 30 -37.07 9.41 -29.72
C SER A 30 -35.66 9.15 -29.17
N PRO A 31 -35.21 9.91 -28.15
CA PRO A 31 -33.95 9.61 -27.49
C PRO A 31 -34.00 8.25 -26.81
N VAL A 32 -32.85 7.61 -26.68
CA VAL A 32 -32.68 6.32 -25.99
C VAL A 32 -31.86 6.56 -24.73
N CYS A 33 -32.21 5.84 -23.67
CA CYS A 33 -31.44 5.84 -22.43
C CYS A 33 -30.57 4.60 -22.43
N GLU A 34 -29.28 4.79 -22.62
CA GLU A 34 -28.30 3.71 -22.61
C GLU A 34 -27.58 3.67 -21.28
N PRO A 35 -27.39 2.48 -20.68
CA PRO A 35 -26.67 2.37 -19.43
C PRO A 35 -25.21 2.79 -19.62
N VAL A 36 -24.66 3.51 -18.64
CA VAL A 36 -23.24 3.89 -18.65
C VAL A 36 -22.42 2.68 -18.25
N HIS A 37 -21.49 2.30 -19.13
CA HIS A 37 -20.55 1.23 -18.91
C HIS A 37 -19.12 1.70 -19.10
N CYS A 38 -18.21 1.15 -18.31
CA CYS A 38 -16.78 1.23 -18.54
C CYS A 38 -16.30 0.06 -19.38
N PRO A 39 -15.19 0.23 -20.12
CA PRO A 39 -14.51 -0.93 -20.70
C PRO A 39 -14.07 -1.90 -19.61
N PRO A 40 -13.77 -3.16 -19.96
CA PRO A 40 -13.18 -4.10 -19.04
C PRO A 40 -11.99 -3.48 -18.28
N PRO A 41 -11.83 -3.78 -16.98
CA PRO A 41 -10.73 -3.27 -16.19
C PRO A 41 -9.39 -3.66 -16.82
N PRO A 42 -8.42 -2.74 -16.89
CA PRO A 42 -7.13 -3.01 -17.49
C PRO A 42 -6.39 -4.12 -16.76
N GLU A 43 -5.77 -5.04 -17.50
CA GLU A 43 -4.89 -6.06 -16.91
C GLU A 43 -3.56 -5.44 -16.49
N VAL A 44 -3.14 -5.73 -15.25
CA VAL A 44 -1.86 -5.27 -14.70
C VAL A 44 -0.93 -6.47 -14.56
N LYS A 45 0.20 -6.43 -15.27
CA LYS A 45 1.20 -7.51 -15.23
C LYS A 45 1.72 -7.70 -13.81
N GLY A 46 1.65 -8.93 -13.31
CA GLY A 46 2.11 -9.27 -11.97
C GLY A 46 1.16 -8.83 -10.85
N ALA A 47 -0.06 -8.40 -11.17
CA ALA A 47 -1.12 -8.18 -10.21
C ALA A 47 -2.25 -9.21 -10.36
N GLU A 48 -2.88 -9.51 -9.23
CA GLU A 48 -4.17 -10.16 -9.11
C GLU A 48 -5.26 -9.09 -9.01
N MET A 49 -6.36 -9.28 -9.73
CA MET A 49 -7.53 -8.42 -9.67
C MET A 49 -8.62 -9.12 -8.85
N SER A 50 -9.34 -8.37 -8.01
CA SER A 50 -10.39 -8.93 -7.14
C SER A 50 -11.51 -9.63 -7.91
N ASP A 51 -11.82 -9.16 -9.12
CA ASP A 51 -12.85 -9.73 -9.98
C ASP A 51 -12.49 -9.56 -11.46
N PRO A 52 -12.05 -10.62 -12.16
CA PRO A 52 -11.66 -10.58 -13.56
C PRO A 52 -12.90 -10.52 -14.47
N ILE A 53 -13.41 -9.30 -14.69
CA ILE A 53 -14.53 -9.06 -15.61
C ILE A 53 -13.98 -8.79 -17.02
N SER A 54 -14.41 -9.58 -17.99
CA SER A 54 -14.02 -9.41 -19.41
C SER A 54 -15.02 -8.57 -20.23
N ASP A 55 -16.14 -8.19 -19.62
CA ASP A 55 -17.26 -7.52 -20.28
C ASP A 55 -17.41 -6.06 -19.84
N SER A 56 -18.37 -5.35 -20.43
CA SER A 56 -18.71 -3.97 -20.10
C SER A 56 -19.16 -3.83 -18.64
N VAL A 57 -18.43 -3.04 -17.86
CA VAL A 57 -18.63 -2.91 -16.41
C VAL A 57 -19.66 -1.82 -16.09
N PRO A 58 -20.68 -2.06 -15.24
CA PRO A 58 -21.67 -1.04 -14.92
C PRO A 58 -21.09 0.10 -14.07
N LEU A 59 -21.70 1.28 -14.18
CA LEU A 59 -21.38 2.46 -13.35
C LEU A 59 -21.29 2.12 -11.86
N GLY A 60 -20.26 2.64 -11.19
CA GLY A 60 -20.08 2.51 -9.74
C GLY A 60 -19.48 1.18 -9.30
N TYR A 61 -19.34 0.20 -10.21
CA TYR A 61 -18.60 -1.02 -9.91
C TYR A 61 -17.13 -0.70 -9.63
N ALA A 62 -16.54 -1.37 -8.65
CA ALA A 62 -15.15 -1.16 -8.24
C ALA A 62 -14.35 -2.46 -8.33
N VAL A 63 -13.09 -2.35 -8.72
CA VAL A 63 -12.13 -3.45 -8.73
C VAL A 63 -10.89 -3.06 -7.94
N SER A 64 -10.31 -4.03 -7.25
CA SER A 64 -9.10 -3.85 -6.45
C SER A 64 -7.95 -4.65 -7.06
N TYR A 65 -6.76 -4.05 -7.10
CA TYR A 65 -5.55 -4.69 -7.59
C TYR A 65 -4.60 -5.04 -6.45
N HIS A 66 -3.95 -6.21 -6.54
CA HIS A 66 -2.94 -6.63 -5.60
C HIS A 66 -1.74 -7.22 -6.32
N CYS A 67 -0.55 -6.68 -6.10
CA CYS A 67 0.68 -7.22 -6.70
C CYS A 67 1.06 -8.57 -6.07
N HIS A 68 1.36 -9.58 -6.90
CA HIS A 68 1.89 -10.86 -6.42
C HIS A 68 3.24 -10.68 -5.70
N THR A 69 4.08 -9.80 -6.24
CA THR A 69 5.36 -9.40 -5.64
C THR A 69 5.59 -7.90 -5.80
N GLY A 70 6.37 -7.32 -4.88
CA GLY A 70 6.75 -5.92 -4.94
C GLY A 70 5.70 -4.97 -4.36
N ALA A 71 5.83 -3.70 -4.71
CA ALA A 71 4.94 -2.63 -4.27
C ALA A 71 3.98 -2.22 -5.39
N LEU A 72 2.72 -1.95 -5.02
CA LEU A 72 1.74 -1.36 -5.90
C LEU A 72 1.93 0.16 -5.95
N ILE A 73 2.10 0.70 -7.16
CA ILE A 73 2.30 2.12 -7.43
C ILE A 73 1.07 2.65 -8.17
N GLY A 74 0.34 3.56 -7.51
CA GLY A 74 -0.93 4.11 -8.02
C GLY A 74 -2.09 3.81 -7.08
N GLU A 75 -3.31 3.96 -7.60
CA GLU A 75 -4.54 3.64 -6.86
C GLU A 75 -4.78 2.14 -6.86
N ARG A 76 -5.00 1.58 -5.66
CA ARG A 76 -5.34 0.17 -5.49
C ARG A 76 -6.73 -0.13 -6.03
N ASP A 77 -7.66 0.74 -5.72
CA ASP A 77 -9.09 0.58 -5.99
C ASP A 77 -9.51 1.58 -7.05
N ILE A 78 -10.05 1.07 -8.16
CA ILE A 78 -10.61 1.91 -9.23
C ILE A 78 -12.07 1.57 -9.42
N TYR A 79 -12.89 2.57 -9.76
CA TYR A 79 -14.32 2.39 -9.98
C TYR A 79 -14.78 2.99 -11.30
N CYS A 80 -15.84 2.43 -11.86
CA CYS A 80 -16.44 2.93 -13.08
C CYS A 80 -17.15 4.25 -12.80
N THR A 81 -16.83 5.29 -13.56
CA THR A 81 -17.37 6.64 -13.39
C THR A 81 -18.47 6.95 -14.41
N LYS A 82 -19.22 8.03 -14.17
CA LYS A 82 -20.31 8.47 -15.05
C LYS A 82 -19.87 8.88 -16.46
N SER A 83 -18.57 9.05 -16.69
CA SER A 83 -18.01 9.31 -18.03
C SER A 83 -17.73 8.03 -18.82
N GLY A 84 -18.08 6.84 -18.30
CA GLY A 84 -17.75 5.57 -18.95
C GLY A 84 -16.26 5.23 -18.90
N SER A 85 -15.53 5.86 -17.97
CA SER A 85 -14.09 5.63 -17.75
C SER A 85 -13.81 5.23 -16.30
N TRP A 86 -12.70 4.54 -16.07
CA TRP A 86 -12.22 4.25 -14.73
C TRP A 86 -11.79 5.52 -13.98
N SER A 87 -11.94 5.53 -12.66
CA SER A 87 -11.64 6.68 -11.79
C SER A 87 -10.17 7.07 -11.76
N ALA A 88 -9.27 6.12 -12.02
CA ALA A 88 -7.83 6.29 -12.04
C ALA A 88 -7.21 5.38 -13.11
N PRO A 89 -5.99 5.68 -13.59
CA PRO A 89 -5.25 4.77 -14.46
C PRO A 89 -4.90 3.45 -13.75
N PRO A 90 -4.61 2.36 -14.49
CA PRO A 90 -4.14 1.11 -13.91
C PRO A 90 -2.90 1.33 -13.03
N PRO A 91 -2.82 0.68 -11.86
CA PRO A 91 -1.60 0.70 -11.06
C PRO A 91 -0.48 -0.10 -11.71
N GLU A 92 0.75 0.11 -11.23
CA GLU A 92 1.94 -0.64 -11.65
C GLU A 92 2.50 -1.45 -10.48
N CYS A 93 2.87 -2.70 -10.74
CA CYS A 93 3.64 -3.51 -9.78
C CYS A 93 5.13 -3.31 -10.03
N LYS A 94 5.85 -2.82 -9.01
CA LYS A 94 7.30 -2.64 -9.06
C LYS A 94 7.98 -3.53 -8.03
N ASP A 95 8.93 -4.32 -8.50
CA ASP A 95 9.84 -5.04 -7.61
C ASP A 95 10.79 -4.04 -6.95
N ILE A 96 10.54 -3.78 -5.67
CA ILE A 96 11.38 -2.90 -4.86
C ILE A 96 12.37 -3.74 -4.07
N ALA A 97 13.63 -3.37 -4.17
CA ALA A 97 14.71 -3.91 -3.37
C ALA A 97 15.31 -2.81 -2.49
N CYS A 98 15.42 -3.07 -1.19
CA CYS A 98 16.17 -2.24 -0.27
C CYS A 98 17.59 -2.76 -0.10
N PRO A 99 18.60 -1.87 -0.03
CA PRO A 99 19.97 -2.27 0.29
C PRO A 99 20.02 -2.85 1.71
N ASN A 100 21.11 -3.53 2.05
CA ASN A 100 21.31 -3.96 3.42
C ASN A 100 21.32 -2.75 4.39
N PRO A 101 20.46 -2.72 5.42
CA PRO A 101 20.40 -1.58 6.33
C PRO A 101 21.75 -1.39 7.03
N GLN A 102 22.24 -0.14 7.01
CA GLN A 102 23.45 0.23 7.73
C GLN A 102 23.05 0.60 9.16
N VAL A 103 23.33 -0.29 10.12
CA VAL A 103 23.13 0.00 11.54
C VAL A 103 24.47 0.37 12.16
N HIS A 104 24.59 1.58 12.67
CA HIS A 104 25.79 2.06 13.33
C HIS A 104 25.86 1.54 14.78
N GLY A 105 27.05 1.13 15.25
CA GLY A 105 27.29 0.86 16.68
C GLY A 105 27.22 -0.60 17.14
N GLY A 106 27.89 -1.53 16.44
CA GLY A 106 28.13 -2.89 16.97
C GLY A 106 26.90 -3.80 17.08
N SER A 107 25.77 -3.43 16.47
CA SER A 107 24.54 -4.22 16.47
C SER A 107 24.71 -5.55 15.72
N GLY A 108 24.16 -6.64 16.26
CA GLY A 108 23.97 -7.90 15.53
C GLY A 108 22.63 -7.86 14.80
N MET A 109 22.65 -7.92 13.47
CA MET A 109 21.40 -8.07 12.70
C MET A 109 21.00 -9.55 12.66
N ARG A 110 19.79 -9.87 13.13
CA ARG A 110 19.20 -11.20 12.92
C ARG A 110 18.43 -11.21 11.59
N GLY A 111 18.66 -12.24 10.77
CA GLY A 111 17.97 -12.41 9.49
C GLY A 111 18.61 -11.65 8.32
N PHE A 112 19.95 -11.57 8.29
CA PHE A 112 20.68 -11.04 7.14
C PHE A 112 20.30 -11.79 5.85
N ARG A 113 19.88 -11.04 4.83
CA ARG A 113 19.60 -11.56 3.49
C ARG A 113 20.40 -10.75 2.48
N ALA A 114 20.76 -11.39 1.36
CA ALA A 114 21.47 -10.73 0.27
C ALA A 114 20.65 -9.57 -0.33
N VAL A 115 19.31 -9.67 -0.31
CA VAL A 115 18.38 -8.67 -0.83
C VAL A 115 17.11 -8.63 0.03
N TYR A 116 16.64 -7.41 0.36
CA TYR A 116 15.37 -7.19 1.06
C TYR A 116 14.32 -6.63 0.11
N LYS A 117 13.11 -7.20 0.11
CA LYS A 117 12.00 -6.75 -0.75
C LYS A 117 11.09 -5.77 -0.02
N TYR A 118 10.21 -5.09 -0.76
CA TYR A 118 9.11 -4.29 -0.19
C TYR A 118 8.39 -5.03 0.95
N GLY A 119 8.12 -4.33 2.05
CA GLY A 119 7.45 -4.86 3.23
C GLY A 119 8.30 -5.81 4.08
N ASN A 120 9.53 -6.14 3.68
CA ASN A 120 10.44 -6.88 4.56
C ASN A 120 10.86 -6.02 5.74
N THR A 121 10.95 -6.65 6.91
CA THR A 121 11.32 -6.00 8.16
C THR A 121 12.64 -6.59 8.67
N VAL A 122 13.53 -5.72 9.14
CA VAL A 122 14.79 -6.09 9.81
C VAL A 122 14.72 -5.64 11.25
N THR A 123 14.94 -6.58 12.17
CA THR A 123 15.02 -6.31 13.60
C THR A 123 16.45 -6.07 14.02
N ILE A 124 16.66 -4.99 14.76
CA ILE A 124 17.96 -4.56 15.26
C ILE A 124 18.14 -5.17 16.65
N ALA A 125 19.24 -5.92 16.84
CA ALA A 125 19.62 -6.42 18.14
C ALA A 125 21.00 -5.88 18.54
N CYS A 126 21.14 -5.46 19.78
CA CYS A 126 22.41 -5.02 20.33
C CYS A 126 23.23 -6.20 20.85
N ARG A 127 24.57 -6.05 20.84
CA ARG A 127 25.44 -7.01 21.52
C ARG A 127 25.14 -7.02 23.03
N PRO A 128 25.44 -8.13 23.72
CA PRO A 128 25.39 -8.16 25.18
C PRO A 128 26.15 -6.97 25.78
N GLY A 129 25.52 -6.25 26.72
CA GLY A 129 26.09 -5.07 27.39
C GLY A 129 25.68 -3.72 26.79
N LEU A 130 24.98 -3.72 25.65
CA LEU A 130 24.47 -2.52 24.99
C LEU A 130 22.93 -2.49 25.00
N ARG A 131 22.33 -1.31 25.14
CA ARG A 131 20.89 -1.10 25.07
C ARG A 131 20.51 -0.42 23.76
N LEU A 132 19.43 -0.90 23.16
CA LEU A 132 18.83 -0.25 22.00
C LEU A 132 18.06 1.01 22.41
N VAL A 133 18.35 2.12 21.75
CA VAL A 133 17.66 3.40 21.93
C VAL A 133 17.01 3.80 20.61
N GLY A 134 15.68 3.97 20.63
CA GLY A 134 14.89 4.26 19.44
C GLY A 134 14.19 3.03 18.88
N GLU A 135 14.00 3.02 17.56
CA GLU A 135 13.17 2.03 16.85
C GLU A 135 13.91 0.70 16.67
N SER A 136 13.26 -0.40 17.08
CA SER A 136 13.86 -1.74 17.11
C SER A 136 13.75 -2.49 15.79
N PHE A 137 13.05 -1.93 14.82
CA PHE A 137 12.92 -2.51 13.50
C PHE A 137 12.84 -1.44 12.42
N VAL A 138 13.24 -1.83 11.22
CA VAL A 138 13.07 -1.03 10.00
C VAL A 138 12.38 -1.86 8.93
N THR A 139 11.48 -1.22 8.18
CA THR A 139 10.71 -1.84 7.11
C THR A 139 11.09 -1.23 5.76
N CYS A 140 11.23 -2.07 4.74
CA CYS A 140 11.51 -1.62 3.37
C CYS A 140 10.27 -0.98 2.74
N GLY A 141 10.34 0.32 2.47
CA GLY A 141 9.27 1.10 1.86
C GLY A 141 9.15 0.89 0.35
N SER A 142 8.08 1.41 -0.24
CA SER A 142 7.81 1.35 -1.69
C SER A 142 8.78 2.19 -2.53
N ASP A 143 9.56 3.06 -1.90
CA ASP A 143 10.61 3.88 -2.50
C ASP A 143 12.01 3.25 -2.41
N GLY A 144 12.10 1.98 -1.96
CA GLY A 144 13.38 1.28 -1.77
C GLY A 144 14.19 1.82 -0.60
N LYS A 145 13.55 2.58 0.31
CA LYS A 145 14.19 3.15 1.50
C LYS A 145 13.66 2.50 2.76
N TRP A 146 14.56 2.34 3.73
CA TRP A 146 14.21 1.88 5.07
C TRP A 146 13.43 2.95 5.83
N ARG A 147 12.38 2.49 6.52
CA ARG A 147 11.54 3.32 7.39
C ARG A 147 11.39 2.64 8.74
N PRO A 148 11.68 3.32 9.86
CA PRO A 148 12.12 4.72 9.99
C PRO A 148 13.53 4.98 9.40
N LYS A 149 13.80 6.23 8.99
CA LYS A 149 15.09 6.63 8.35
C LYS A 149 16.28 6.53 9.30
N LEU A 150 16.03 6.71 10.60
CA LEU A 150 17.03 6.59 11.65
C LEU A 150 16.69 5.32 12.44
N PRO A 151 17.39 4.20 12.18
CA PRO A 151 17.25 3.01 13.00
C PRO A 151 17.68 3.28 14.45
N GLY A 152 17.17 2.50 15.41
CA GLY A 152 17.64 2.56 16.78
C GLY A 152 19.14 2.29 16.87
N ILE A 153 19.82 2.99 17.78
CA ILE A 153 21.26 2.87 18.02
C ILE A 153 21.51 2.04 19.28
N CYS A 154 22.64 1.34 19.30
CA CYS A 154 23.09 0.62 20.50
C CYS A 154 24.02 1.52 21.30
N GLU A 155 23.59 1.91 22.49
CA GLU A 155 24.39 2.69 23.42
C GLU A 155 24.88 1.81 24.57
N GLU A 156 26.10 2.06 25.04
CA GLU A 156 26.57 1.49 26.30
C GLU A 156 25.70 2.01 27.44
N MET A 157 25.27 1.10 28.31
CA MET A 157 24.60 1.49 29.54
C MET A 157 25.65 1.73 30.62
N THR A 158 25.60 2.89 31.28
CA THR A 158 26.39 3.09 32.50
C THR A 158 25.85 2.21 33.62
N TYR A 159 26.72 1.88 34.56
CA TYR A 159 26.40 1.06 35.73
C TYR A 159 25.16 1.58 36.49
N GLU A 160 25.01 2.90 36.66
CA GLU A 160 23.87 3.48 37.35
C GLU A 160 22.54 3.25 36.60
N LYS A 161 22.55 3.39 35.27
CA LYS A 161 21.37 3.23 34.42
C LYS A 161 20.86 1.79 34.35
N ILE A 162 21.76 0.80 34.42
CA ILE A 162 21.40 -0.63 34.45
C ILE A 162 20.64 -0.94 35.74
N LYS A 163 21.17 -0.48 36.88
CA LYS A 163 20.58 -0.70 38.21
C LYS A 163 19.16 -0.12 38.31
N GLU A 164 18.91 1.01 37.64
CA GLU A 164 17.61 1.68 37.63
C GLU A 164 16.61 1.02 36.66
N THR A 165 17.05 0.59 35.49
CA THR A 165 16.16 0.10 34.42
C THR A 165 15.83 -1.39 34.53
N TYR A 166 16.76 -2.21 35.03
CA TYR A 166 16.62 -3.67 35.14
C TYR A 166 17.05 -4.19 36.51
N PRO A 167 16.32 -3.86 37.59
CA PRO A 167 16.70 -4.21 38.97
C PRO A 167 16.74 -5.74 39.20
N ASP A 168 15.91 -6.51 38.51
CA ASP A 168 15.82 -7.97 38.67
C ASP A 168 16.98 -8.72 37.97
N GLU A 169 17.44 -8.27 36.80
CA GLU A 169 18.65 -8.79 36.15
C GLU A 169 19.92 -8.38 36.91
N TYR A 170 19.94 -7.19 37.50
CA TYR A 170 21.05 -6.71 38.33
C TYR A 170 21.26 -7.56 39.59
N SER A 171 20.19 -8.10 40.16
CA SER A 171 20.23 -8.99 41.33
C SER A 171 20.89 -10.35 41.04
N LEU A 172 21.01 -10.75 39.77
CA LEU A 172 21.61 -12.01 39.35
C LEU A 172 23.04 -11.73 38.85
N ARG A 173 24.01 -11.73 39.77
CA ARG A 173 25.44 -11.59 39.44
C ARG A 173 25.93 -12.79 38.61
N ASP A 174 25.92 -12.66 37.28
CA ASP A 174 26.86 -13.38 36.41
C ASP A 174 27.83 -12.37 35.79
N GLN A 175 28.88 -12.07 36.55
CA GLN A 175 29.99 -11.20 36.13
C GLN A 175 30.77 -11.75 34.92
N GLU A 176 30.49 -12.98 34.48
CA GLU A 176 31.13 -13.63 33.32
C GLU A 176 30.43 -13.33 31.99
N LYS A 177 29.16 -12.89 31.98
CA LYS A 177 28.39 -12.70 30.74
C LYS A 177 28.67 -11.38 30.03
N TYR A 178 29.11 -10.38 30.79
CA TYR A 178 29.37 -9.03 30.30
C TYR A 178 30.80 -8.66 30.67
N HIS A 179 31.71 -8.75 29.71
CA HIS A 179 33.10 -8.33 29.86
C HIS A 179 33.19 -6.82 30.09
N TYR A 180 32.93 -6.36 31.31
CA TYR A 180 33.15 -4.97 31.69
C TYR A 180 34.65 -4.70 31.78
N ARG A 181 35.16 -3.80 30.92
CA ARG A 181 36.45 -3.14 31.15
C ARG A 181 36.21 -2.02 32.16
N TYR A 182 36.66 -2.21 33.38
CA TYR A 182 36.81 -1.11 34.33
C TYR A 182 37.93 -0.16 33.82
N PRO A 183 37.79 1.17 34.00
CA PRO A 183 38.91 2.10 33.89
C PRO A 183 39.93 1.90 35.02
#